data_AF-A0AAD1EKM6-F1
#
_entry.id   AF-A0AAD1EKM6-F1
#
_cell.length_a   1.000
_cell.length_b   1.000
_cell.length_c   1.000
_cell.angle_alpha   90.00
_cell.angle_beta   90.00
_cell.angle_gamma   90.00
#
_symmetry.space_group_name_H-M   'P 1'
#
loop_
_entity.id
_entity.type
_entity.pdbx_description
1 polymer ?
#
loop_
_entity_poly.entity_id
_entity_poly.type
_entity_poly.pdbx_seq_one_letter_code
_entity_poly.pdbx_strand_id
1 'polypeptide(L)'
;MWFAILFMRAASHYRRAAINREDIVYQVKAVARGSKMSNRATSASDALRLLRQMQAGSGVTSCAVFQKGVLVSQSEFELAARREP
;
A
#
# COMPACT_ATOMS: atom_id res chain seq x y z
N MET A 1 -11.69 -19.80 -25.52
CA MET A 1 -11.42 -20.08 -24.10
C MET A 1 -11.00 -18.79 -23.40
N TRP A 2 -11.71 -18.43 -22.32
CA TRP A 2 -11.27 -17.55 -21.23
C TRP A 2 -10.92 -16.08 -21.50
N PHE A 3 -11.84 -15.32 -22.13
CA PHE A 3 -11.84 -13.87 -21.95
C PHE A 3 -12.20 -13.55 -20.50
N ALA A 4 -11.21 -13.06 -19.75
CA ALA A 4 -11.30 -12.70 -18.34
C ALA A 4 -12.21 -11.48 -18.15
N ILE A 5 -13.51 -11.73 -18.21
CA ILE A 5 -14.56 -10.93 -17.58
C ILE A 5 -14.31 -10.98 -16.07
N LEU A 6 -13.38 -10.16 -15.54
CA LEU A 6 -13.24 -9.97 -14.08
C LEU A 6 -12.40 -8.76 -13.64
N PHE A 7 -11.90 -7.91 -14.53
CA PHE A 7 -11.11 -6.74 -14.10
C PHE A 7 -11.95 -5.48 -13.77
N MET A 8 -13.24 -5.46 -14.11
CA MET A 8 -14.10 -4.30 -13.85
C MET A 8 -14.89 -4.36 -12.54
N ARG A 9 -14.71 -5.42 -11.75
CA ARG A 9 -15.33 -5.60 -10.42
C ARG A 9 -14.31 -5.64 -9.27
N ALA A 10 -13.04 -5.33 -9.52
CA ALA A 10 -12.01 -5.27 -8.49
C ALA A 10 -11.67 -3.84 -8.03
N ALA A 11 -12.10 -2.80 -8.76
CA ALA A 11 -11.80 -1.40 -8.42
C ALA A 11 -12.82 -0.73 -7.48
N SER A 12 -13.95 -1.38 -7.20
CA SER A 12 -15.03 -0.79 -6.37
C SER A 12 -15.17 -1.41 -4.98
N HIS A 13 -14.41 -2.47 -4.66
CA HIS A 13 -14.45 -3.13 -3.34
C HIS A 13 -13.42 -2.62 -2.34
N TYR A 14 -12.48 -1.74 -2.74
CA TYR A 14 -11.59 -1.05 -1.79
C TYR A 14 -12.20 0.25 -1.23
N ARG A 15 -13.53 0.43 -1.39
CA ARG A 15 -14.28 1.58 -0.86
C ARG A 15 -14.94 1.28 0.50
N ARG A 16 -14.53 0.21 1.19
CA ARG A 16 -15.15 -0.24 2.44
C ARG A 16 -14.12 -0.59 3.51
N ALA A 17 -13.34 0.41 3.90
CA ALA A 17 -12.70 0.43 5.20
C ALA A 17 -12.75 1.88 5.68
N ALA A 18 -13.95 2.30 6.10
CA ALA A 18 -14.12 3.39 7.06
C ALA A 18 -13.56 2.90 8.41
N ILE A 19 -12.26 2.64 8.45
CA ILE A 19 -11.51 2.53 9.69
C ILE A 19 -11.17 3.98 10.00
N ASN A 20 -11.62 4.43 11.17
CA ASN A 20 -11.49 5.79 11.68
C ASN A 20 -10.19 6.44 11.19
N ARG A 21 -10.33 7.60 10.54
CA ARG A 21 -9.24 8.37 9.90
C ARG A 21 -8.10 8.72 10.89
N GLU A 22 -8.35 8.52 12.18
CA GLU A 22 -7.51 8.88 13.31
C GLU A 22 -6.50 7.77 13.70
N ASP A 23 -6.71 6.51 13.28
CA ASP A 23 -5.84 5.37 13.64
C ASP A 23 -4.81 4.99 12.55
N ILE A 24 -4.88 5.62 11.38
CA ILE A 24 -4.04 5.23 10.24
C ILE A 24 -2.68 5.93 10.32
N VAL A 25 -1.65 5.17 10.71
CA VAL A 25 -0.28 5.68 10.88
C VAL A 25 0.51 5.67 9.57
N TYR A 26 0.33 4.65 8.72
CA TYR A 26 1.12 4.45 7.50
C TYR A 26 0.26 4.37 6.24
N GLN A 27 0.76 4.92 5.14
CA GLN A 27 0.16 4.88 3.81
C GLN A 27 1.22 4.47 2.79
N VAL A 28 1.03 3.31 2.17
CA VAL A 28 1.86 2.81 1.08
C VAL A 28 1.23 3.22 -0.23
N LYS A 29 1.99 3.84 -1.12
CA LYS A 29 1.57 4.20 -2.47
C LYS A 29 2.47 3.50 -3.48
N ALA A 30 1.88 2.92 -4.51
CA ALA A 30 2.61 2.47 -5.70
C ALA A 30 2.06 3.13 -6.94
N VAL A 31 2.95 3.39 -7.87
CA VAL A 31 2.64 3.83 -9.21
C VAL A 31 2.97 2.67 -10.13
N ALA A 32 1.96 2.20 -10.85
CA ALA A 32 2.10 1.33 -11.99
C ALA A 32 1.85 2.13 -13.27
N ARG A 33 2.25 1.61 -14.42
CA ARG A 33 2.08 2.28 -15.72
C ARG A 33 0.60 2.61 -15.98
N GLY A 34 0.23 3.87 -15.73
CA GLY A 34 -1.13 4.37 -15.88
C GLY A 34 -2.06 4.16 -14.67
N SER A 35 -1.59 3.66 -13.52
CA SER A 35 -2.43 3.44 -12.34
C SER A 35 -1.71 3.79 -11.04
N LYS A 36 -2.45 4.37 -10.09
CA LYS A 36 -1.96 4.66 -8.73
C LYS A 36 -2.68 3.76 -7.74
N MET A 37 -1.93 3.00 -6.97
CA MET A 37 -2.43 2.17 -5.88
C MET A 37 -2.04 2.82 -4.56
N SER A 38 -2.94 2.83 -3.58
CA SER A 38 -2.62 3.27 -2.23
C SER A 38 -3.30 2.37 -1.21
N ASN A 39 -2.48 1.77 -0.36
CA ASN A 39 -2.91 0.98 0.78
C ASN A 39 -2.54 1.71 2.08
N ARG A 40 -3.24 1.38 3.15
CA ARG A 40 -3.08 2.02 4.47
C ARG A 40 -2.88 0.92 5.51
N ALA A 41 -2.04 1.19 6.50
CA ALA A 41 -1.78 0.30 7.61
C ALA A 41 -1.65 1.08 8.92
N THR A 42 -1.98 0.42 10.01
CA THR A 42 -1.86 0.93 11.37
C THR A 42 -0.49 0.59 12.00
N SER A 43 0.19 -0.43 11.46
CA SER A 43 1.54 -0.88 11.86
C SER A 43 2.53 -0.78 10.70
N ALA A 44 3.80 -0.52 11.03
CA ALA A 44 4.94 -0.51 10.13
C ALA A 44 5.20 -1.90 9.54
N SER A 45 5.07 -2.97 10.32
CA SER A 45 5.18 -4.35 9.85
C SER A 45 4.15 -4.69 8.78
N ASP A 46 2.89 -4.29 8.99
CA ASP A 46 1.84 -4.47 7.99
C ASP A 46 2.08 -3.60 6.75
N ALA A 47 2.49 -2.34 6.93
CA ALA A 47 2.87 -1.48 5.81
C ALA A 47 4.06 -2.08 5.01
N LEU A 48 5.01 -2.76 5.67
CA LEU A 48 6.16 -3.37 4.99
C LEU A 48 5.72 -4.58 4.17
N ARG A 49 4.79 -5.37 4.70
CA ARG A 49 4.17 -6.46 3.96
C ARG A 49 3.43 -5.95 2.73
N LEU A 50 2.64 -4.88 2.87
CA LEU A 50 1.93 -4.24 1.76
C LEU A 50 2.89 -3.65 0.73
N LEU A 51 3.96 -3.01 1.17
CA LEU A 51 5.01 -2.47 0.30
C LEU A 51 5.63 -3.58 -0.57
N ARG A 52 6.02 -4.71 0.05
CA ARG A 52 6.60 -5.85 -0.68
C ARG A 52 5.62 -6.48 -1.64
N GLN A 53 4.36 -6.64 -1.24
CA GLN A 53 3.31 -7.14 -2.13
C GLN A 53 3.10 -6.23 -3.34
N MET A 54 3.10 -4.91 -3.12
CA MET A 54 2.96 -3.93 -4.19
C MET A 54 4.20 -3.89 -5.09
N GLN A 55 5.42 -3.95 -4.53
CA GLN A 55 6.67 -4.02 -5.29
C GLN A 55 6.77 -5.31 -6.14
N ALA A 56 6.25 -6.42 -5.65
CA ALA A 56 6.17 -7.67 -6.40
C ALA A 56 5.11 -7.65 -7.54
N GLY A 57 4.28 -6.60 -7.59
CA GLY A 57 3.29 -6.41 -8.64
C GLY A 57 3.94 -6.11 -9.99
N SER A 58 3.58 -6.87 -11.02
CA SER A 58 4.05 -6.63 -12.39
C SER A 58 3.60 -5.24 -12.88
N GLY A 59 4.53 -4.47 -13.44
CA GLY A 59 4.26 -3.14 -13.99
C GLY A 59 4.28 -1.98 -12.99
N VAL A 60 4.66 -2.24 -11.74
CA VAL A 60 4.96 -1.19 -10.75
C VAL A 60 6.31 -0.55 -11.07
N THR A 61 6.31 0.77 -11.19
CA THR A 61 7.49 1.57 -11.52
C THR A 61 8.06 2.29 -10.30
N SER A 62 7.24 2.55 -9.28
CA SER A 62 7.68 3.23 -8.06
C SER A 62 6.79 2.87 -6.89
N CYS A 63 7.39 2.74 -5.70
CA CYS A 63 6.67 2.64 -4.43
C CYS A 63 7.18 3.71 -3.45
N ALA A 64 6.29 4.21 -2.60
CA ALA A 64 6.59 5.21 -1.57
C ALA A 64 5.75 4.93 -0.33
N VAL A 65 6.33 5.13 0.85
CA VAL A 65 5.63 4.99 2.14
C VAL A 65 5.54 6.36 2.80
N PHE A 66 4.35 6.68 3.27
CA PHE A 66 4.07 7.91 4.00
C PHE A 66 3.65 7.54 5.42
N GLN A 67 4.20 8.21 6.42
CA GLN A 67 3.77 8.11 7.80
C GLN A 67 3.09 9.42 8.19
N LYS A 68 1.81 9.37 8.60
CA LYS A 68 1.01 10.56 8.93
C LYS A 68 1.09 11.69 7.88
N GLY A 69 1.25 11.33 6.60
CA GLY A 69 1.37 12.27 5.48
C GLY A 69 2.80 12.71 5.11
N VAL A 70 3.82 12.35 5.91
CA VAL A 70 5.22 12.63 5.64
C VAL A 70 5.84 11.46 4.87
N LEU A 71 6.57 11.74 3.78
CA LEU A 71 7.32 10.71 3.05
C LEU A 71 8.46 10.19 3.93
N VAL A 72 8.51 8.88 4.15
CA VAL A 72 9.55 8.25 4.96
C VAL A 72 10.51 7.50 4.05
N SER A 73 11.81 7.57 4.36
CA SER A 73 12.80 6.79 3.62
C SER A 73 12.62 5.29 3.86
N GLN A 74 13.03 4.47 2.90
CA GLN A 74 12.88 3.02 3.03
C GLN A 74 13.63 2.46 4.25
N SER A 75 14.84 2.96 4.53
CA SER A 75 15.66 2.55 5.68
C SER A 75 15.02 2.91 7.02
N GLU A 76 14.52 4.13 7.18
CA GLU A 76 13.82 4.55 8.40
C GLU A 76 12.55 3.74 8.63
N PHE A 77 11.82 3.48 7.55
CA PHE A 77 10.60 2.68 7.60
C PHE A 77 10.87 1.22 7.96
N GLU A 78 11.92 0.60 7.38
CA GLU A 78 12.34 -0.76 7.72
C GLU A 78 12.84 -0.87 9.16
N LEU A 79 13.54 0.16 9.67
CA LEU A 79 13.93 0.23 11.08
C LEU A 79 12.72 0.35 12.00
N ALA A 80 11.71 1.15 11.64
CA ALA A 80 10.47 1.26 12.39
C ALA A 80 9.73 -0.09 12.45
N ALA A 81 9.63 -0.80 11.32
CA ALA A 81 9.03 -2.12 11.26
C ALA A 81 9.76 -3.18 12.12
N ARG A 82 11.09 -3.09 12.22
CA ARG A 82 11.89 -3.99 13.08
C ARG A 82 11.78 -3.70 14.58
N ARG A 83 11.41 -2.47 14.94
CA ARG A 83 11.27 -2.01 16.32
C ARG A 83 9.84 -2.12 16.86
N GLU A 84 8.87 -2.40 15.99
CA GLU A 84 7.53 -2.73 16.44
C GLU A 84 7.55 -4.07 17.19
N PRO A 85 6.86 -4.15 18.35
CA PRO A 85 6.81 -5.35 19.19
C PRO A 85 5.97 -6.47 18.58
#